data_AF-A0A945FST7-F1
#
_entry.id   AF-A0A945FST7-F1
#
_cell.length_a   1.000
_cell.length_b   1.000
_cell.length_c   1.000
_cell.angle_alpha   90.00
_cell.angle_beta   90.00
_cell.angle_gamma   90.00
#
_symmetry.space_group_name_H-M   'P 1'
#
loop_
_entity.id
_entity.type
_entity.pdbx_description
1 polymer ?
#
loop_
_entity_poly.entity_id
_entity_poly.type
_entity_poly.pdbx_seq_one_letter_code
_entity_poly.pdbx_strand_id
1 'polypeptide(L)'
;MKTLHVNLPGREYKIDIGLNILDQLLPAAVLSNSTDHVVVVTNTTLHDLYPDRISQVLQNSGVRVSTCVLEDGEEYKNLETLSLIFDFLMKFSANRKTLVVAFGGGVIGD
;
A
#
# COMPACT_ATOMS: atom_id res chain seq x y z
N MET A 1 20.08 -6.37 4.44
CA MET A 1 18.87 -6.72 3.66
C MET A 1 18.84 -8.23 3.49
N LYS A 2 17.69 -8.86 3.75
CA LYS A 2 17.43 -10.28 3.51
C LYS A 2 16.13 -10.39 2.72
N THR A 3 16.09 -11.30 1.75
CA THR A 3 14.89 -11.55 0.95
C THR A 3 14.43 -12.98 1.21
N LEU A 4 13.17 -13.14 1.64
CA LEU A 4 12.52 -14.44 1.78
C LEU A 4 11.64 -14.68 0.56
N HIS A 5 11.80 -15.85 -0.05
CA HIS A 5 10.92 -16.31 -1.12
C HIS A 5 9.82 -17.18 -0.51
N VAL A 6 8.57 -16.78 -0.73
CA VAL A 6 7.40 -17.52 -0.23
C VAL A 6 6.70 -18.16 -1.41
N ASN A 7 6.74 -19.49 -1.44
CA ASN A 7 6.09 -20.31 -2.46
C ASN A 7 4.81 -20.90 -1.90
N LEU A 8 3.66 -20.39 -2.36
CA LEU A 8 2.35 -20.95 -2.07
C LEU A 8 1.78 -21.58 -3.36
N PRO A 9 0.91 -22.59 -3.26
CA PRO A 9 0.25 -23.14 -4.43
C PRO A 9 -0.45 -22.04 -5.23
N GLY A 10 -0.03 -21.84 -6.48
CA GLY A 10 -0.58 -20.83 -7.39
C GLY A 10 -0.10 -19.39 -7.20
N ARG A 11 0.77 -19.09 -6.23
CA ARG A 11 1.35 -17.75 -6.05
C ARG A 11 2.73 -17.79 -5.39
N GLU A 12 3.66 -17.05 -5.96
CA GLU A 12 4.96 -16.77 -5.37
C GLU A 12 5.09 -15.27 -5.10
N TYR A 13 5.66 -14.91 -3.96
CA TYR A 13 6.00 -13.52 -3.66
C TYR A 13 7.25 -13.45 -2.79
N LYS A 14 7.87 -12.27 -2.78
CA LYS A 14 9.08 -11.98 -2.02
C LYS A 14 8.74 -11.11 -0.82
N ILE A 15 9.43 -11.34 0.29
CA ILE A 15 9.41 -10.50 1.47
C ILE A 15 10.82 -9.96 1.66
N ASP A 16 10.99 -8.67 1.42
CA ASP A 16 12.25 -7.95 1.63
C ASP A 16 12.30 -7.35 3.03
N ILE A 17 13.33 -7.70 3.80
CA ILE A 17 13.52 -7.28 5.20
C ILE A 17 14.85 -6.55 5.34
N GLY A 18 14.81 -5.31 5.83
CA GLY A 18 15.99 -4.50 6.04
C GLY A 18 15.69 -3.12 6.58
N LEU A 19 16.75 -2.36 6.83
CA LEU A 19 16.67 -0.96 7.27
C LEU A 19 16.66 -0.04 6.04
N ASN A 20 15.84 1.01 6.08
CA ASN A 20 15.74 2.04 5.05
C ASN A 20 15.54 1.50 3.62
N ILE A 21 14.84 0.36 3.49
CA ILE A 21 14.67 -0.32 2.19
C ILE A 21 13.58 0.29 1.31
N LEU A 22 12.71 1.13 1.88
CA LEU A 22 11.55 1.69 1.15
C LEU A 22 11.99 2.52 -0.06
N ASP A 23 12.92 3.45 0.12
CA ASP A 23 13.37 4.36 -0.95
C ASP A 23 13.97 3.60 -2.15
N GLN A 24 14.58 2.44 -1.89
CA GLN A 24 15.26 1.65 -2.91
C GLN A 24 14.35 0.60 -3.55
N LEU A 25 13.55 -0.11 -2.75
CA LEU A 25 12.83 -1.31 -3.20
C LEU A 25 11.39 -1.02 -3.59
N LEU A 26 10.72 -0.07 -2.94
CA LEU A 26 9.31 0.21 -3.21
C LEU A 26 9.06 0.68 -4.65
N PRO A 27 9.85 1.61 -5.23
CA PRO A 27 9.69 1.98 -6.64
C PRO A 27 9.81 0.80 -7.58
N ALA A 28 10.82 -0.05 -7.37
CA ALA A 28 11.06 -1.22 -8.21
C ALA A 28 9.92 -2.24 -8.11
N ALA A 29 9.42 -2.49 -6.90
CA ALA A 29 8.29 -3.40 -6.66
C ALA A 29 6.98 -2.88 -7.27
N VAL A 30 6.73 -1.57 -7.23
CA VAL A 30 5.54 -0.97 -7.85
C VAL A 30 5.64 -1.03 -9.37
N LEU A 31 6.77 -0.61 -9.94
CA LEU A 31 6.96 -0.54 -11.39
C LEU A 31 6.94 -1.91 -12.09
N SER A 32 7.30 -2.99 -11.40
CA SER A 32 7.19 -4.34 -11.97
C SER A 32 5.75 -4.78 -12.25
N ASN A 33 4.75 -4.12 -11.66
CA ASN A 33 3.34 -4.49 -11.79
C ASN A 33 2.60 -3.78 -12.94
N SER A 34 3.30 -3.02 -13.80
CA SER A 34 2.68 -2.30 -14.94
C SER A 34 1.45 -1.45 -14.55
N THR A 35 1.55 -0.77 -13.41
CA THR A 35 0.50 0.07 -12.85
C THR A 35 0.73 1.55 -13.18
N ASP A 36 -0.35 2.28 -13.41
CA ASP A 36 -0.38 3.73 -13.60
C ASP A 36 -0.92 4.47 -12.36
N HIS A 37 -1.51 3.74 -11.41
CA HIS A 37 -2.14 4.28 -10.22
C HIS A 37 -1.94 3.37 -9.00
N VAL A 38 -1.39 3.95 -7.93
CA VAL A 38 -1.24 3.30 -6.62
C VAL A 38 -2.20 3.95 -5.63
N VAL A 39 -2.94 3.12 -4.89
CA VAL A 39 -3.74 3.55 -3.76
C VAL A 39 -3.11 3.01 -2.49
N VAL A 40 -2.65 3.93 -1.62
CA VAL A 40 -2.06 3.60 -0.33
C VAL A 40 -3.16 3.63 0.72
N VAL A 41 -3.36 2.53 1.44
CA VAL A 41 -4.27 2.46 2.58
C VAL A 41 -3.43 2.47 3.85
N THR A 42 -3.74 3.39 4.77
CA THR A 42 -3.04 3.54 6.05
C THR A 42 -3.99 4.04 7.14
N ASN A 43 -3.52 4.12 8.38
CA ASN A 43 -4.28 4.68 9.50
C ASN A 43 -3.82 6.11 9.85
N THR A 44 -4.61 6.82 10.64
CA THR A 44 -4.30 8.17 11.14
C THR A 44 -2.96 8.22 11.89
N THR A 45 -2.72 7.27 12.80
CA THR A 45 -1.47 7.18 13.58
C THR A 45 -0.21 7.12 12.71
N LEU A 46 -0.17 6.25 11.68
CA LEU A 46 0.99 6.16 10.79
C LEU A 46 1.06 7.30 9.80
N HIS A 47 -0.08 7.83 9.38
CA HIS A 47 -0.11 9.02 8.54
C HIS A 47 0.52 10.22 9.27
N ASP A 48 0.25 10.40 10.56
CA ASP A 48 0.84 11.48 11.35
C ASP A 48 2.35 11.29 11.57
N LEU A 49 2.81 10.04 11.76
CA LEU A 49 4.24 9.73 11.93
C LEU A 49 5.03 9.79 10.62
N TYR A 50 4.41 9.40 9.51
CA TYR A 50 5.03 9.25 8.20
C TYR A 50 4.16 9.85 7.08
N PRO A 51 3.89 11.17 7.13
CA PRO A 51 2.96 11.81 6.21
C PRO A 51 3.43 11.65 4.78
N ASP A 52 2.56 11.10 3.95
CA ASP A 52 2.78 10.86 2.51
C ASP A 52 4.09 10.13 2.17
N ARG A 53 4.66 9.35 3.10
CA ARG A 53 5.96 8.71 2.91
C ARG A 53 6.00 7.82 1.67
N ILE A 54 4.95 7.03 1.45
CA ILE A 54 4.83 6.15 0.27
C ILE A 54 4.70 6.98 -1.01
N SER A 55 3.87 8.02 -0.99
CA SER A 55 3.70 8.93 -2.12
C SER A 55 5.02 9.58 -2.51
N GLN A 56 5.78 10.11 -1.54
CA GLN A 56 7.08 10.74 -1.77
C GLN A 56 8.10 9.78 -2.41
N VAL A 57 8.14 8.53 -1.96
CA VAL A 57 9.04 7.51 -2.54
C VAL A 57 8.69 7.22 -4.01
N LEU A 58 7.41 7.28 -4.36
CA LEU A 58 6.91 6.93 -5.69
C LEU A 58 6.77 8.13 -6.64
N GLN A 59 6.91 9.38 -6.16
CA GLN A 59 6.73 10.60 -6.96
C GLN A 59 7.60 10.63 -8.22
N ASN A 60 8.83 10.09 -8.14
CA ASN A 60 9.77 10.07 -9.26
C ASN A 60 9.58 8.87 -10.21
N SER A 61 8.66 7.96 -9.90
CA SER A 61 8.41 6.75 -10.68
C SER A 61 7.37 6.97 -11.79
N GLY A 62 6.78 8.17 -11.90
CA GLY A 62 5.76 8.47 -12.90
C GLY A 62 4.41 7.78 -12.65
N VAL A 63 4.19 7.29 -11.43
CA VAL A 63 2.95 6.62 -11.01
C VAL A 63 2.08 7.61 -10.24
N ARG A 64 0.79 7.67 -10.55
CA ARG A 64 -0.16 8.46 -9.75
C ARG A 64 -0.34 7.79 -8.40
N VAL A 65 -0.24 8.52 -7.29
CA VAL A 65 -0.47 7.97 -5.95
C VAL A 65 -1.64 8.68 -5.28
N SER A 66 -2.50 7.92 -4.60
CA SER A 66 -3.60 8.46 -3.79
C SER A 66 -3.60 7.77 -2.42
N THR A 67 -3.71 8.54 -1.34
CA THR A 67 -3.65 8.01 0.03
C THR A 67 -5.05 7.99 0.65
N CYS A 68 -5.50 6.82 1.05
CA CYS A 68 -6.70 6.59 1.85
C CYS A 68 -6.26 6.41 3.31
N VAL A 69 -6.70 7.33 4.17
CA VAL A 69 -6.40 7.31 5.60
C VAL A 69 -7.65 6.90 6.35
N LEU A 70 -7.54 5.88 7.19
CA LEU A 70 -8.60 5.32 8.02
C LEU A 70 -8.32 5.61 9.50
N GLU A 71 -9.35 5.54 10.34
CA GLU A 71 -9.14 5.63 11.79
C GLU A 71 -8.34 4.43 12.32
N ASP A 72 -7.55 4.66 13.36
CA ASP A 72 -6.71 3.62 13.96
C ASP A 72 -7.47 2.83 15.04
N GLY A 73 -7.37 1.49 15.00
CA GLY A 73 -7.97 0.59 15.98
C GLY A 73 -8.64 -0.65 15.35
N GLU A 74 -8.61 -1.78 16.07
CA GLU A 74 -9.26 -3.03 15.64
C GLU A 74 -10.79 -2.89 15.52
N GLU A 75 -11.40 -1.96 16.26
CA GLU A 75 -12.84 -1.68 16.16
C GLU A 75 -13.26 -1.19 14.77
N TYR A 76 -12.33 -0.57 14.03
CA TYR A 76 -12.52 -0.13 12.66
C TYR A 76 -12.29 -1.25 11.64
N LYS A 77 -11.93 -2.47 12.06
CA LYS A 77 -11.84 -3.64 11.18
C LYS A 77 -13.22 -4.23 10.91
N ASN A 78 -14.02 -3.49 10.17
CA ASN A 78 -15.40 -3.83 9.88
C ASN A 78 -15.76 -3.49 8.42
N LEU A 79 -16.94 -3.96 8.00
CA LEU A 79 -17.41 -3.76 6.62
C LEU A 79 -17.67 -2.29 6.28
N GLU A 80 -17.95 -1.44 7.26
CA GLU A 80 -18.17 -0.01 7.04
C GLU A 80 -16.86 0.67 6.63
N THR A 81 -15.77 0.41 7.36
CA THR A 81 -14.44 0.89 7.00
C THR A 81 -13.96 0.34 5.66
N LEU A 82 -14.26 -0.93 5.35
CA LEU A 82 -13.97 -1.50 4.04
C LEU A 82 -14.74 -0.77 2.92
N SER A 83 -15.98 -0.36 3.18
CA SER A 83 -16.76 0.44 2.23
C SER A 83 -16.10 1.78 1.92
N LEU A 84 -15.46 2.42 2.91
CA LEU A 84 -14.70 3.66 2.69
C LEU A 84 -13.56 3.46 1.70
N ILE A 85 -12.87 2.32 1.76
CA ILE A 85 -11.82 1.97 0.81
C ILE A 85 -12.42 1.82 -0.60
N PHE A 86 -13.56 1.14 -0.74
CA PHE A 86 -14.23 1.00 -2.04
C PHE A 86 -14.69 2.34 -2.61
N ASP A 87 -15.30 3.19 -1.79
CA ASP A 87 -15.71 4.53 -2.17
C ASP A 87 -14.51 5.37 -2.63
N PHE A 88 -13.38 5.25 -1.92
CA PHE A 88 -12.13 5.90 -2.29
C PHE A 88 -11.61 5.39 -3.65
N LEU A 89 -11.57 4.07 -3.85
CA LEU A 89 -11.15 3.47 -5.13
C LEU A 89 -12.02 3.96 -6.29
N MET A 90 -13.34 4.02 -6.11
CA MET A 90 -14.27 4.54 -7.12
C MET A 90 -14.04 6.02 -7.40
N LYS A 91 -13.89 6.84 -6.34
CA LYS A 91 -13.64 8.29 -6.43
C LYS A 91 -12.39 8.61 -7.26
N PHE A 92 -11.34 7.80 -7.14
CA PHE A 92 -10.09 7.98 -7.88
C PHE A 92 -9.99 7.19 -9.18
N SER A 93 -11.13 6.67 -9.67
CA SER A 93 -11.24 5.90 -10.91
C SER A 93 -10.24 4.73 -10.97
N ALA A 94 -10.09 4.03 -9.84
CA ALA A 94 -9.26 2.84 -9.78
C ALA A 94 -9.76 1.79 -10.78
N ASN A 95 -8.83 1.15 -11.47
CA ASN A 95 -9.11 0.12 -12.46
C ASN A 95 -8.41 -1.19 -12.06
N ARG A 96 -8.52 -2.24 -12.87
CA ARG A 96 -7.94 -3.56 -12.55
C ARG A 96 -6.42 -3.60 -12.50
N LYS A 97 -5.73 -2.57 -12.99
CA LYS A 97 -4.28 -2.37 -12.89
C LYS A 97 -3.88 -1.48 -11.72
N THR A 98 -4.84 -0.85 -11.03
CA THR A 98 -4.56 -0.08 -9.82
C THR A 98 -3.96 -1.00 -8.78
N LEU A 99 -2.80 -0.62 -8.26
CA LEU A 99 -2.12 -1.36 -7.21
C LEU A 99 -2.54 -0.81 -5.85
N VAL A 100 -3.03 -1.67 -4.97
CA VAL A 100 -3.32 -1.30 -3.58
C VAL A 100 -2.11 -1.64 -2.71
N VAL A 101 -1.68 -0.68 -1.90
CA VAL A 101 -0.57 -0.82 -0.96
C VAL A 101 -1.09 -0.62 0.46
N ALA A 102 -1.10 -1.68 1.25
CA ALA A 102 -1.36 -1.60 2.68
C ALA A 102 -0.10 -1.11 3.41
N PHE A 103 -0.14 0.10 3.95
CA PHE A 103 0.92 0.67 4.77
C PHE A 103 0.45 0.74 6.23
N GLY A 104 0.66 -0.35 6.96
CA GLY A 104 0.35 -0.41 8.38
C GLY A 104 0.61 -1.74 9.05
N GLY A 105 -0.02 -1.93 10.21
CA GLY A 105 -0.01 -3.19 10.95
C GLY A 105 -1.03 -4.20 10.42
N GLY A 106 -1.31 -5.24 11.22
CA GLY A 106 -2.24 -6.31 10.83
C GLY A 106 -3.67 -5.84 10.53
N VAL A 107 -4.13 -4.77 11.17
CA VAL A 107 -5.48 -4.21 10.95
C VAL A 107 -5.67 -3.66 9.54
N ILE A 108 -4.66 -2.96 9.02
CA ILE A 108 -4.68 -2.36 7.67
C ILE A 108 -4.36 -3.41 6.61
N GLY A 109 -3.62 -4.46 6.97
CA GLY A 109 -3.25 -5.53 6.05
C GLY A 109 -4.35 -6.56 5.79
N ASP A 110 -5.25 -6.77 6.76
CA ASP A 110 -6.43 -7.62 6.64
C ASP A 110 -7.59 -6.90 5.94
#